data_AF-A0AAV7HIT4-F1
#
_entry.id   AF-A0AAV7HIT4-F1
#
_cell.length_a   1.000
_cell.length_b   1.000
_cell.length_c   1.000
_cell.angle_alpha   90.00
_cell.angle_beta   90.00
_cell.angle_gamma   90.00
#
_symmetry.space_group_name_H-M   'P 1'
#
loop_
_entity.id
_entity.type
_entity.pdbx_description
1 polymer ?
#
loop_
_entity_poly.entity_id
_entity_poly.type
_entity_poly.pdbx_seq_one_letter_code
_entity_poly.pdbx_strand_id
1 'polypeptide(L)'
;MVHRILYLGIVARDPILTLIAFPDWRNKGMEPFKKMLIEVESKFEFTGHIRHWILQSLGVKWHNYKTSLKAEHWDNSLIEEIMDIVIAGVDQMQWCQLVTKWSKLDDQERAAKNSANAKKQTCPHTMGRVSSVGR
;
A
#
# COMPACT_ATOMS: atom_id res chain seq x y z
N MET A 1 21.06 -5.72 6.88
CA MET A 1 19.62 -6.01 6.64
C MET A 1 18.76 -4.74 6.49
N VAL A 2 19.01 -3.67 7.26
CA VAL A 2 18.19 -2.43 7.28
C VAL A 2 18.15 -1.67 5.94
N HIS A 3 19.26 -1.57 5.20
CA HIS A 3 19.29 -0.89 3.90
C HIS A 3 18.33 -1.49 2.85
N ARG A 4 18.11 -2.80 2.89
CA ARG A 4 17.19 -3.48 1.96
C ARG A 4 15.73 -3.08 2.22
N ILE A 5 15.34 -2.93 3.49
CA ILE A 5 13.96 -2.61 3.89
C ILE A 5 13.60 -1.15 3.57
N LEU A 6 14.56 -0.23 3.73
CA LEU A 6 14.39 1.18 3.38
C LEU A 6 14.23 1.36 1.86
N TYR A 7 15.07 0.68 1.08
CA TYR A 7 15.01 0.75 -0.38
C TYR A 7 13.67 0.26 -0.95
N LEU A 8 13.09 -0.81 -0.40
CA LEU A 8 11.74 -1.25 -0.77
C LEU A 8 10.68 -0.15 -0.53
N GLY A 9 10.89 0.73 0.45
CA GLY A 9 10.01 1.88 0.70
C GLY A 9 10.13 2.95 -0.38
N ILE A 10 11.33 3.16 -0.90
CA ILE A 10 11.59 4.11 -1.99
C ILE A 10 10.94 3.59 -3.28
N VAL A 11 11.20 2.32 -3.63
CA VAL A 11 10.62 1.69 -4.83
C VAL A 11 9.09 1.67 -4.80
N ALA A 12 8.49 1.43 -3.63
CA ALA A 12 7.03 1.40 -3.48
C ALA A 12 6.34 2.78 -3.56
N ARG A 13 7.12 3.87 -3.53
CA ARG A 13 6.64 5.25 -3.62
C ARG A 13 7.04 5.92 -4.93
N ASP A 14 7.87 5.26 -5.73
CA ASP A 14 8.39 5.82 -6.96
C ASP A 14 7.24 5.98 -7.99
N PRO A 15 6.94 7.18 -8.47
CA PRO A 15 5.79 7.42 -9.35
C PRO A 15 5.98 6.77 -10.74
N ILE A 16 7.21 6.44 -11.15
CA ILE A 16 7.53 5.83 -12.45
C ILE A 16 7.33 4.30 -12.37
N LEU A 17 7.71 3.69 -11.25
CA LEU A 17 7.63 2.24 -11.04
C LEU A 17 6.27 1.81 -10.47
N THR A 18 5.76 2.56 -9.48
CA THR A 18 4.48 2.36 -8.81
C THR A 18 3.46 3.37 -9.27
N LEU A 19 2.52 2.93 -10.12
CA LEU A 19 1.30 3.70 -10.36
C LEU A 19 0.47 3.74 -9.07
N ILE A 20 0.43 4.87 -8.37
CA ILE A 20 -0.34 5.01 -7.13
C ILE A 20 -1.85 4.93 -7.38
N ALA A 21 -2.27 5.33 -8.59
CA ALA A 21 -3.62 5.19 -9.11
C ALA A 21 -4.07 3.72 -9.25
N PHE A 22 -3.15 2.75 -9.10
CA PHE A 22 -3.45 1.35 -9.32
C PHE A 22 -4.50 0.80 -8.34
N PRO A 23 -5.58 0.14 -8.83
CA PRO A 23 -6.71 -0.22 -7.97
C PRO A 23 -6.47 -1.38 -7.01
N ASP A 24 -5.72 -2.44 -7.39
CA ASP A 24 -5.65 -3.68 -6.60
C ASP A 24 -4.31 -4.42 -6.66
N TRP A 25 -3.52 -4.32 -5.58
CA TRP A 25 -2.24 -5.00 -5.40
C TRP A 25 -2.29 -6.53 -5.56
N ARG A 26 -3.46 -7.15 -5.38
CA ARG A 26 -3.62 -8.61 -5.46
C ARG A 26 -3.51 -9.14 -6.89
N ASN A 27 -3.61 -8.27 -7.91
CA ASN A 27 -3.44 -8.67 -9.30
C ASN A 27 -1.95 -8.80 -9.69
N LYS A 28 -1.31 -9.88 -9.23
CA LYS A 28 0.14 -10.15 -9.36
C LYS A 28 0.64 -10.36 -10.81
N GLY A 29 -0.26 -10.46 -11.80
CA GLY A 29 0.10 -10.67 -13.20
C GLY A 29 0.58 -9.41 -13.94
N MET A 30 0.53 -8.25 -13.29
CA MET A 30 0.61 -6.96 -13.97
C MET A 30 2.03 -6.41 -14.09
N GLU A 31 2.26 -5.69 -15.19
CA GLU A 31 3.54 -5.08 -15.58
C GLU A 31 4.23 -4.21 -14.52
N PRO A 32 3.52 -3.40 -13.68
CA PRO A 32 4.19 -2.59 -12.65
C PRO A 32 4.92 -3.46 -11.63
N PHE A 33 4.33 -4.60 -11.23
CA PHE A 33 4.95 -5.52 -10.27
C PHE A 33 6.22 -6.14 -10.81
N LYS A 34 6.21 -6.50 -12.09
CA LYS A 34 7.40 -7.04 -12.77
C LYS A 34 8.51 -5.99 -12.81
N LYS A 35 8.18 -4.74 -13.16
CA LYS A 35 9.16 -3.63 -13.19
C LYS A 35 9.79 -3.38 -11.83
N MET A 36 8.99 -3.29 -10.76
CA MET A 36 9.52 -3.14 -9.40
C MET A 36 10.39 -4.32 -8.96
N LEU A 37 9.97 -5.54 -9.30
CA LEU A 37 10.74 -6.74 -8.97
C LEU A 37 12.09 -6.72 -9.68
N ILE A 38 12.13 -6.38 -10.97
CA ILE A 38 13.37 -6.24 -11.75
C ILE A 38 14.27 -5.16 -11.17
N GLU A 39 13.74 -3.99 -10.80
CA GLU A 39 14.52 -2.91 -10.18
C GLU A 39 15.15 -3.37 -8.85
N VAL A 40 14.35 -4.05 -8.02
CA VAL A 40 14.81 -4.56 -6.73
C VAL A 40 15.87 -5.66 -6.89
N GLU A 41 15.68 -6.57 -7.85
CA GLU A 41 16.65 -7.62 -8.21
C GLU A 41 17.92 -7.07 -8.85
N SER A 42 17.85 -5.95 -9.58
CA SER A 42 19.03 -5.27 -10.12
C SER A 42 19.93 -4.70 -9.02
N LYS A 43 19.36 -4.26 -7.89
CA LYS A 43 20.10 -3.67 -6.78
C LYS A 43 20.58 -4.67 -5.73
N PHE A 44 19.94 -5.84 -5.65
CA PHE A 44 20.28 -6.83 -4.64
C PHE A 44 20.13 -8.24 -5.20
N GLU A 45 21.12 -9.08 -4.91
CA GLU A 45 21.03 -10.51 -5.17
C GLU A 45 20.04 -11.16 -4.19
N PHE A 46 19.05 -11.84 -4.76
CA PHE A 46 18.01 -12.55 -4.04
C PHE A 46 17.94 -13.98 -4.52
N THR A 47 17.73 -14.89 -3.57
CA THR A 47 17.35 -16.27 -3.86
C THR A 47 15.89 -16.31 -4.33
N GLY A 48 15.57 -17.16 -5.31
CA GLY A 48 14.23 -17.16 -5.96
C GLY A 48 13.04 -17.31 -5.00
N HIS A 49 13.24 -17.90 -3.82
CA HIS A 49 12.20 -18.08 -2.80
C HIS A 49 11.78 -16.78 -2.08
N ILE A 50 12.58 -15.71 -2.13
CA ILE A 50 12.27 -14.46 -1.42
C ILE A 50 11.40 -13.48 -2.24
N ARG A 51 11.23 -13.74 -3.54
CA ARG A 51 10.42 -12.92 -4.46
C ARG A 51 9.01 -12.67 -3.93
N HIS A 52 8.39 -13.73 -3.40
CA HIS A 52 7.04 -13.64 -2.83
C HIS A 52 7.00 -12.66 -1.65
N TRP A 53 7.99 -12.73 -0.77
CA TRP A 53 8.09 -11.86 0.41
C TRP A 53 8.38 -10.40 0.01
N ILE A 54 9.20 -10.18 -1.03
CA ILE A 54 9.46 -8.84 -1.58
C ILE A 54 8.16 -8.22 -2.09
N LEU A 55 7.38 -8.94 -2.89
CA LEU A 55 6.10 -8.45 -3.41
C LEU A 55 5.07 -8.18 -2.30
N GLN A 56 5.03 -9.02 -1.27
CA GLN A 56 4.18 -8.74 -0.10
C GLN A 56 4.63 -7.47 0.62
N SER A 57 5.92 -7.31 0.85
CA SER A 57 6.49 -6.16 1.56
C SER A 57 6.29 -4.85 0.80
N LEU A 58 6.50 -4.86 -0.52
CA LEU A 58 6.20 -3.73 -1.41
C LEU A 58 4.72 -3.37 -1.33
N GLY A 59 3.83 -4.36 -1.32
CA GLY A 59 2.38 -4.12 -1.24
C GLY A 59 1.92 -3.49 0.06
N VAL A 60 2.48 -3.94 1.18
CA VAL A 60 2.22 -3.31 2.48
C VAL A 60 2.71 -1.87 2.48
N LYS A 61 3.92 -1.60 1.98
CA LYS A 61 4.48 -0.24 1.91
C LYS A 61 3.68 0.68 0.99
N TRP A 62 3.27 0.18 -0.17
CA TRP A 62 2.42 0.90 -1.11
C TRP A 62 1.03 1.20 -0.53
N HIS A 63 0.40 0.21 0.12
CA HIS A 63 -0.88 0.40 0.79
C HIS A 63 -0.78 1.45 1.90
N ASN A 64 0.24 1.33 2.76
CA ASN A 64 0.48 2.29 3.84
C ASN A 64 0.70 3.70 3.30
N TYR A 65 1.44 3.84 2.20
CA TYR A 65 1.66 5.13 1.57
C TYR A 65 0.34 5.79 1.13
N LYS A 66 -0.54 5.05 0.45
CA LYS A 66 -1.87 5.56 0.08
C LYS A 66 -2.73 5.93 1.28
N THR A 67 -2.68 5.13 2.35
CA THR A 67 -3.39 5.43 3.59
C THR A 67 -2.87 6.72 4.22
N SER A 68 -1.56 6.94 4.26
CA SER A 68 -0.97 8.20 4.74
C SER A 68 -1.41 9.38 3.89
N LEU A 69 -1.33 9.29 2.55
CA LEU A 69 -1.81 10.36 1.67
C LEU A 69 -3.29 10.67 1.87
N LYS A 70 -4.12 9.64 2.05
CA LYS A 70 -5.53 9.85 2.36
C LYS A 70 -5.69 10.54 3.70
N ALA A 71 -4.97 10.13 4.75
CA ALA A 71 -5.09 10.76 6.06
C ALA A 71 -4.60 12.23 6.06
N GLU A 72 -3.61 12.57 5.22
CA GLU A 72 -3.00 13.90 5.16
C GLU A 72 -3.80 14.87 4.27
N HIS A 73 -4.41 14.40 3.18
CA HIS A 73 -5.00 15.25 2.15
C HIS A 73 -6.49 15.02 1.88
N TRP A 74 -7.09 13.97 2.44
CA TRP A 74 -8.53 13.72 2.31
C TRP A 74 -9.28 14.33 3.49
N ASP A 75 -9.77 15.54 3.30
CA ASP A 75 -10.61 16.27 4.25
C ASP A 75 -12.02 16.52 3.68
N ASN A 76 -12.79 17.42 4.30
CA ASN A 76 -14.13 17.80 3.86
C ASN A 76 -14.13 18.89 2.77
N SER A 77 -12.98 19.19 2.14
CA SER A 77 -12.86 20.19 1.07
C SER A 77 -13.45 19.69 -0.25
N LEU A 78 -13.55 20.56 -1.25
CA LEU A 78 -14.05 20.16 -2.56
C LEU A 78 -13.08 19.19 -3.23
N ILE A 79 -13.62 18.20 -3.95
CA ILE A 79 -12.79 17.20 -4.66
C ILE A 79 -11.82 17.88 -5.63
N GLU A 80 -12.26 18.95 -6.30
CA GLU A 80 -11.42 19.73 -7.24
C GLU A 80 -10.24 20.40 -6.53
N GLU A 81 -10.45 20.92 -5.31
CA GLU A 81 -9.38 21.51 -4.49
C GLU A 81 -8.38 20.44 -4.05
N ILE A 82 -8.87 19.26 -3.65
CA ILE A 82 -8.01 18.12 -3.28
C ILE A 82 -7.20 17.64 -4.50
N MET A 83 -7.78 17.66 -5.70
CA MET A 83 -7.10 17.30 -6.95
C MET A 83 -6.02 18.29 -7.36
N ASP A 84 -6.09 19.56 -6.94
CA ASP A 84 -5.09 20.59 -7.27
C ASP A 84 -3.88 20.58 -6.32
N ILE A 85 -3.96 19.84 -5.20
CA ILE A 85 -2.85 19.71 -4.24
C ILE A 85 -1.63 19.10 -4.94
N VAL A 86 -0.52 19.84 -4.91
CA VAL A 86 0.79 19.37 -5.39
C VAL A 86 1.48 18.61 -4.27
N ILE A 87 1.58 17.29 -4.41
CA ILE A 87 2.24 16.41 -3.44
C ILE A 87 3.65 16.06 -3.94
N ALA A 88 4.66 16.42 -3.14
CA ALA A 88 6.05 16.13 -3.48
C ALA A 88 6.29 14.62 -3.67
N GLY A 89 6.78 14.24 -4.84
CA GLY A 89 7.09 12.84 -5.17
C GLY A 89 5.90 12.01 -5.69
N VAL A 90 4.72 12.60 -5.85
CA VAL A 90 3.57 11.98 -6.53
C VAL A 90 3.34 12.65 -7.87
N ASP A 91 3.07 11.86 -8.89
CA ASP A 91 2.65 12.38 -10.20
C ASP A 91 1.21 12.94 -10.13
N GLN A 92 1.00 14.15 -10.63
CA GLN A 92 -0.30 14.85 -10.55
C GLN A 92 -1.42 14.08 -11.24
N MET A 93 -1.14 13.46 -12.38
CA MET A 93 -2.15 12.67 -13.11
C MET A 93 -2.58 11.46 -12.28
N GLN A 94 -1.62 10.77 -11.68
CA GLN A 94 -1.93 9.64 -10.81
C GLN A 94 -2.65 10.05 -9.53
N TRP A 95 -2.33 11.22 -8.97
CA TRP A 95 -3.05 11.78 -7.84
C TRP A 95 -4.51 12.05 -8.19
N CYS A 96 -4.78 12.75 -9.28
CA CYS A 96 -6.13 13.02 -9.78
C CYS A 96 -6.95 11.74 -9.98
N GLN A 97 -6.33 10.69 -10.54
CA GLN A 97 -6.97 9.38 -10.72
C GLN A 97 -7.31 8.71 -9.38
N LEU A 98 -6.41 8.82 -8.40
CA LEU A 98 -6.61 8.27 -7.06
C LEU A 98 -7.72 8.99 -6.30
N VAL A 99 -7.74 10.32 -6.33
CA VAL A 99 -8.78 11.16 -5.71
C VAL A 99 -10.14 10.89 -6.37
N THR A 100 -10.19 10.85 -7.70
CA THR A 100 -11.39 10.45 -8.46
C THR A 100 -11.89 9.06 -8.07
N LYS A 101 -10.99 8.13 -7.74
CA LYS A 101 -11.39 6.81 -7.25
C LYS A 101 -12.01 6.91 -5.86
N TRP A 102 -11.42 7.67 -4.94
CA TRP A 102 -11.94 7.83 -3.58
C TRP A 102 -13.28 8.57 -3.52
N SER A 103 -13.59 9.42 -4.50
CA SER A 103 -14.87 10.11 -4.60
C SER A 103 -16.01 9.23 -5.13
N LYS A 104 -15.72 8.05 -5.71
CA LYS A 104 -16.77 7.12 -6.16
C LYS A 104 -17.55 6.57 -4.98
N LEU A 105 -18.88 6.50 -5.14
CA LEU A 105 -19.79 5.97 -4.14
C LEU A 105 -19.42 4.55 -3.71
N ASP A 106 -19.08 3.66 -4.65
CA ASP A 106 -18.67 2.28 -4.33
C ASP A 106 -17.46 2.22 -3.37
N ASP A 107 -16.45 3.07 -3.58
CA ASP A 107 -15.26 3.12 -2.74
C ASP A 107 -15.57 3.73 -1.36
N GLN A 108 -16.49 4.70 -1.29
CA GLN A 108 -16.97 5.27 -0.02
C GLN A 108 -17.81 4.28 0.78
N GLU A 109 -18.75 3.58 0.15
CA GLU A 109 -19.58 2.54 0.78
C GLU A 109 -18.71 1.40 1.31
N ARG A 110 -17.73 0.96 0.51
CA ARG A 110 -16.76 -0.05 0.94
C ARG A 110 -15.93 0.44 2.13
N ALA A 111 -15.49 1.69 2.12
CA ALA A 111 -14.75 2.27 3.25
C ALA A 111 -15.62 2.35 4.52
N ALA A 112 -16.88 2.77 4.40
CA ALA A 112 -17.83 2.83 5.51
C ALA A 112 -18.09 1.43 6.09
N LYS A 113 -18.31 0.44 5.23
CA LYS A 113 -18.48 -0.97 5.63
C LYS A 113 -17.24 -1.52 6.33
N ASN A 114 -16.06 -1.26 5.80
CA ASN A 114 -14.80 -1.69 6.42
C ASN A 114 -14.58 -1.03 7.79
N SER A 115 -14.88 0.26 7.93
CA SER A 115 -14.81 0.98 9.20
C SER A 115 -15.81 0.42 10.23
N ALA A 116 -17.05 0.16 9.81
CA ALA A 116 -18.06 -0.48 10.66
C ALA A 116 -17.65 -1.90 11.10
N ASN A 117 -17.04 -2.68 10.20
CA ASN A 117 -16.53 -4.01 10.51
C ASN A 117 -15.34 -3.95 11.47
N ALA A 118 -14.41 -3.02 11.29
CA ALA A 118 -13.27 -2.82 12.19
C ALA A 118 -13.73 -2.46 13.61
N LYS A 119 -14.76 -1.61 13.75
CA LYS A 119 -15.37 -1.28 15.05
C LYS A 119 -16.04 -2.49 15.73
N LYS A 120 -16.57 -3.43 14.93
CA LYS A 120 -17.18 -4.67 15.41
C LYS A 120 -16.16 -5.76 15.71
N GLN A 121 -14.92 -5.61 15.23
CA GLN A 121 -13.86 -6.58 15.47
C GLN A 121 -13.40 -6.46 16.93
N THR A 122 -13.92 -7.34 17.77
CA THR A 122 -13.35 -7.62 19.09
C THR A 122 -12.14 -8.51 18.90
N CYS A 123 -10.96 -8.10 19.37
CA CYS A 123 -9.75 -8.92 19.39
C CYS A 123 -9.64 -9.62 20.76
N PRO A 124 -10.11 -10.87 20.94
CA PRO A 124 -9.89 -11.61 22.19
C PRO A 124 -8.49 -12.27 22.26
N HIS A 125 -7.46 -11.72 21.61
CA HIS A 125 -6.16 -12.38 21.56
C HIS A 125 -5.30 -12.03 22.79
N THR A 126 -5.42 -12.81 23.86
CA THR A 126 -4.28 -13.11 24.72
C THR A 126 -3.65 -14.41 24.20
N MET A 127 -2.51 -14.29 23.53
CA MET A 127 -1.65 -15.40 23.16
C MET A 127 -1.19 -16.14 24.43
N GLY A 128 -1.81 -17.27 24.76
CA GLY A 128 -1.20 -18.26 25.62
C GLY A 128 -0.19 -19.07 24.81
N ARG A 129 1.11 -18.91 25.08
CA ARG A 129 2.10 -19.92 24.69
C ARG A 129 1.94 -21.06 25.69
N VAL A 130 1.39 -22.20 25.28
CA VAL A 130 1.47 -23.42 26.11
C VAL A 130 2.95 -23.83 26.09
N SER A 131 3.70 -23.42 27.10
CA SER A 131 4.98 -24.03 27.41
C SER A 131 4.70 -25.48 27.80
N SER A 132 5.10 -26.42 26.94
CA SER A 132 5.22 -27.83 27.29
C SER A 132 6.26 -27.96 28.39
N VAL A 133 5.83 -27.87 29.65
CA VAL A 133 6.59 -28.39 30.79
C VAL A 133 6.51 -29.90 30.68
N GLY A 134 7.67 -30.52 30.46
CA GLY A 134 7.80 -31.96 30.35
C GLY A 134 7.39 -32.69 31.62
N ARG A 135 6.94 -33.92 31.43
CA ARG A 135 7.17 -35.07 32.30
C ARG A 135 7.11 -36.33 31.46
#